data_AF-G5JNA4-F1
#
_entry.id   AF-G5JNA4-F1
#
_cell.length_a   1.000
_cell.length_b   1.000
_cell.length_c   1.000
_cell.angle_alpha   90.00
_cell.angle_beta   90.00
_cell.angle_gamma   90.00
#
_symmetry.space_group_name_H-M   'P 1'
#
loop_
_entity.id
_entity.type
_entity.pdbx_description
1 polymer ?
#
loop_
_entity_poly.entity_id
_entity_poly.type
_entity_poly.pdbx_seq_one_letter_code
_entity_poly.pdbx_strand_id
1 'polypeptide(L)'
;MSIDMYLELSLAQADSVAAMVDQALSALDQLDSAINRLLESGSELKGMSYDSLRDHVETVIVPHKDGARRYLEEVKEAVRRFPEAYQEEVGPESLRQSDLEAQLEQCNAVISDGQALLAEMQAHPVGDHAQERIGDMQASLDIAKQAKAKIQDKLDRLLAFDASSPRIFEGLDELAASLKAMSQFTQAAWNPQTKTFASVDFRGMDLMNSSQIQELTRDVLFVLRYDVHRPEGMSDAEFKEYVSTLRTQVQSLESDGWTKKAIKDGYIDTVNVAYDPNKEMSIATQLGEYFNNAHTFGSGIFQKMWGIDYQTAKNHKDSAAAEKLLGIAMKYTGMPQELDGSAEQTQAILDKMSDSLAPDDDFWDDFAGTVQVAYPDKKGANALGDKGGNEALKQKVHQFRYVISAQQAQWVRDWARERYGNDISDEQALAAYLNDGHKSNYDFDDTARLHNKVTDNGVYPGGKKQVNYKILSKDFHTEFIISEDGSFVNEIDPEKDASENQNGVVNGASFNYANDGDEEGHNHWDVETPSKYDPEFRTDIIDNGGDKFRSPDMEDYKDSKNEIFGFKKGNDNQSTYDREQAQKDNFKEKVGEE
;
A
#
# COMPACT_ATOMS: atom_id res chain seq x y z
N MET A 1 20.00 46.37 9.70
CA MET A 1 19.98 46.31 8.23
C MET A 1 18.54 46.61 7.81
N SER A 2 18.32 47.36 6.74
CA SER A 2 16.97 47.64 6.20
C SER A 2 16.50 46.43 5.39
N ILE A 3 15.26 46.00 5.56
CA ILE A 3 14.60 45.01 4.71
C ILE A 3 14.05 45.74 3.48
N ASP A 4 14.56 45.40 2.30
CA ASP A 4 14.26 46.08 1.04
C ASP A 4 13.85 45.04 -0.02
N MET A 5 12.68 45.22 -0.63
CA MET A 5 12.20 44.43 -1.76
C MET A 5 12.08 45.28 -3.03
N TYR A 6 12.84 44.88 -4.05
CA TYR A 6 12.78 45.46 -5.40
C TYR A 6 12.04 44.49 -6.31
N LEU A 7 10.70 44.60 -6.36
CA LEU A 7 9.84 43.60 -6.99
C LEU A 7 10.18 43.34 -8.46
N GLU A 8 10.40 44.39 -9.25
CA GLU A 8 10.77 44.24 -10.67
C GLU A 8 12.10 43.50 -10.85
N LEU A 9 13.08 43.74 -9.98
CA LEU A 9 14.37 43.04 -10.02
C LEU A 9 14.23 41.58 -9.58
N SER A 10 13.38 41.31 -8.59
CA SER A 10 13.12 39.94 -8.13
C SER A 10 12.40 39.12 -9.19
N LEU A 11 11.42 39.69 -9.89
CA LEU A 11 10.74 39.06 -11.04
C LEU A 11 11.74 38.77 -12.17
N ALA A 12 12.57 39.74 -12.54
CA ALA A 12 13.60 39.55 -13.57
C ALA A 12 14.64 38.49 -13.16
N GLN A 13 14.97 38.40 -11.87
CA GLN A 13 15.84 37.36 -11.34
C GLN A 13 15.19 35.97 -11.45
N ALA A 14 13.91 35.84 -11.11
CA ALA A 14 13.15 34.59 -11.26
C ALA A 14 13.16 34.12 -12.72
N ASP A 15 12.88 35.01 -13.68
CA ASP A 15 12.92 34.69 -15.12
C ASP A 15 14.33 34.25 -15.58
N SER A 16 15.37 34.95 -15.11
CA SER A 16 16.75 34.62 -15.45
C SER A 16 17.16 33.25 -14.89
N VAL A 17 16.79 32.92 -13.65
CA VAL A 17 17.09 31.61 -13.05
C VAL A 17 16.30 30.51 -13.74
N ALA A 18 15.02 30.74 -14.05
CA ALA A 18 14.20 29.79 -14.80
C ALA A 18 14.84 29.41 -16.15
N ALA A 19 15.34 30.39 -16.90
CA ALA A 19 16.04 30.13 -18.16
C ALA A 19 17.34 29.31 -17.97
N MET A 20 18.11 29.58 -16.91
CA MET A 20 19.31 28.80 -16.58
C MET A 20 18.96 27.37 -16.20
N VAL A 21 17.90 27.17 -15.42
CA VAL A 21 17.39 25.85 -15.05
C VAL A 21 16.95 25.07 -16.30
N ASP A 22 16.19 25.68 -17.20
CA ASP A 22 15.72 25.01 -18.42
C ASP A 22 16.89 24.53 -19.30
N GLN A 23 17.96 25.31 -19.36
CA GLN A 23 19.19 24.89 -20.04
C GLN A 23 19.86 23.69 -19.36
N ALA A 24 19.91 23.67 -18.02
CA ALA A 24 20.48 22.56 -17.26
C ALA A 24 19.64 21.28 -17.38
N LEU A 25 18.31 21.40 -17.34
CA LEU A 25 17.38 20.28 -17.56
C LEU A 25 17.57 19.65 -18.95
N SER A 26 17.74 20.47 -19.99
CA SER A 26 18.04 19.98 -21.34
C SER A 26 19.38 19.22 -21.41
N ALA A 27 20.39 19.61 -20.61
CA ALA A 27 21.64 18.87 -20.52
C ALA A 27 21.45 17.51 -19.81
N LEU A 28 20.58 17.44 -18.79
CA LEU A 28 20.22 16.18 -18.13
C LEU A 28 19.46 15.23 -19.07
N ASP A 29 18.61 15.75 -19.98
CA ASP A 29 17.96 14.93 -21.02
C ASP A 29 18.97 14.29 -21.98
N GLN A 30 20.02 15.04 -22.34
CA GLN A 30 21.11 14.51 -23.17
C GLN A 30 21.92 13.43 -22.43
N LEU A 31 22.15 13.62 -21.12
CA LEU A 31 22.80 12.63 -20.28
C LEU A 31 21.95 11.36 -20.17
N ASP A 32 20.63 11.49 -19.99
CA ASP A 32 19.70 10.36 -19.95
C ASP A 32 19.78 9.52 -21.23
N SER A 33 19.75 10.19 -22.39
CA SER A 33 19.91 9.56 -23.70
C SER A 33 21.27 8.85 -23.86
N ALA A 34 22.33 9.34 -23.22
CA ALA A 34 23.64 8.68 -23.23
C ALA A 34 23.67 7.45 -22.29
N ILE A 35 23.04 7.55 -21.12
CA ILE A 35 22.91 6.45 -20.16
C ILE A 35 22.11 5.30 -20.77
N ASN A 36 20.95 5.57 -21.37
CA ASN A 36 20.09 4.54 -21.94
C ASN A 36 20.83 3.76 -23.05
N ARG A 37 21.55 4.46 -23.94
CA ARG A 37 22.40 3.82 -24.95
C ARG A 37 23.48 2.92 -24.35
N LEU A 38 24.08 3.31 -23.22
CA LEU A 38 25.06 2.48 -22.51
C LEU A 38 24.37 1.21 -21.97
N LEU A 39 23.25 1.37 -21.26
CA LEU A 39 22.50 0.26 -20.65
C LEU A 39 21.91 -0.71 -21.68
N GLU A 40 21.60 -0.24 -22.88
CA GLU A 40 21.13 -1.10 -23.98
C GLU A 40 22.24 -1.91 -24.65
N SER A 41 23.51 -1.47 -24.56
CA SER A 41 24.64 -2.13 -25.25
C SER A 41 25.14 -3.44 -24.61
N GLY A 42 24.38 -4.02 -23.66
CA GLY A 42 24.76 -5.21 -22.89
C GLY A 42 24.88 -6.51 -23.69
N SER A 43 24.31 -6.57 -24.90
CA SER A 43 24.54 -7.69 -25.81
C SER A 43 25.93 -7.67 -26.44
N GLU A 44 26.54 -6.49 -26.58
CA GLU A 44 27.80 -6.24 -27.30
C GLU A 44 29.00 -6.05 -26.37
N LEU A 45 28.78 -5.37 -25.25
CA LEU A 45 29.81 -5.07 -24.24
C LEU A 45 29.54 -5.90 -22.98
N LYS A 46 30.47 -6.79 -22.63
CA LYS A 46 30.34 -7.75 -21.52
C LYS A 46 31.66 -7.93 -20.76
N GLY A 47 31.56 -8.34 -19.50
CA GLY A 47 32.70 -8.70 -18.66
C GLY A 47 32.79 -7.84 -17.41
N MET A 48 33.47 -8.34 -16.37
CA MET A 48 33.41 -7.82 -15.00
C MET A 48 33.48 -6.29 -14.87
N SER A 49 34.39 -5.63 -15.60
CA SER A 49 34.52 -4.17 -15.58
C SER A 49 33.27 -3.47 -16.13
N TYR A 50 32.75 -3.97 -17.25
CA TYR A 50 31.59 -3.41 -17.92
C TYR A 50 30.30 -3.72 -17.15
N ASP A 51 30.17 -4.93 -16.64
CA ASP A 51 29.04 -5.35 -15.81
C ASP A 51 28.98 -4.48 -14.53
N SER A 52 30.13 -4.21 -13.89
CA SER A 52 30.20 -3.31 -12.73
C SER A 52 29.92 -1.84 -13.08
N LEU A 53 30.28 -1.39 -14.29
CA LEU A 53 29.96 -0.04 -14.76
C LEU A 53 28.45 0.13 -14.93
N ARG A 54 27.79 -0.86 -15.54
CA ARG A 54 26.32 -0.84 -15.70
C ARG A 54 25.64 -0.77 -14.35
N ASP A 55 26.03 -1.63 -13.42
CA ASP A 55 25.49 -1.64 -12.06
C ASP A 55 25.73 -0.29 -11.36
N HIS A 56 26.92 0.30 -11.49
CA HIS A 56 27.20 1.64 -10.95
C HIS A 56 26.33 2.73 -11.61
N VAL A 57 26.12 2.66 -12.93
CA VAL A 57 25.28 3.61 -13.64
C VAL A 57 23.83 3.52 -13.18
N GLU A 58 23.28 2.31 -13.11
CA GLU A 58 21.91 2.06 -12.67
C GLU A 58 21.71 2.43 -11.19
N THR A 59 22.67 2.13 -10.32
CA THR A 59 22.50 2.28 -8.87
C THR A 59 22.94 3.64 -8.30
N VAL A 60 23.75 4.41 -9.05
CA VAL A 60 24.35 5.67 -8.58
C VAL A 60 24.13 6.82 -9.55
N ILE A 61 24.49 6.64 -10.83
CA ILE A 61 24.47 7.75 -11.80
C ILE A 61 23.05 8.16 -12.16
N VAL A 62 22.15 7.18 -12.39
CA VAL A 62 20.73 7.45 -12.66
C VAL A 62 20.08 8.20 -11.49
N PRO A 63 20.14 7.71 -10.22
CA PRO A 63 19.63 8.48 -9.08
C PRO A 63 20.25 9.87 -8.94
N HIS A 64 21.57 10.01 -9.16
CA HIS A 64 22.23 11.32 -9.07
C HIS A 64 21.71 12.31 -10.13
N LYS A 65 21.53 11.86 -11.38
CA LYS A 65 20.91 12.65 -12.44
C LYS A 65 19.48 13.06 -12.08
N ASP A 66 18.68 12.12 -11.59
CA ASP A 66 17.28 12.39 -11.22
C ASP A 66 17.17 13.36 -10.04
N GLY A 67 18.08 13.25 -9.06
CA GLY A 67 18.19 14.25 -7.99
C GLY A 67 18.63 15.62 -8.47
N ALA A 68 19.54 15.69 -9.44
CA ALA A 68 19.94 16.96 -10.03
C ALA A 68 18.76 17.63 -10.77
N ARG A 69 17.93 16.83 -11.46
CA ARG A 69 16.69 17.31 -12.09
C ARG A 69 15.73 17.87 -11.05
N ARG A 70 15.42 17.09 -10.00
CA ARG A 70 14.52 17.51 -8.93
C ARG A 70 14.99 18.80 -8.26
N TYR A 71 16.28 18.91 -7.94
CA TYR A 71 16.85 20.13 -7.37
C TYR A 71 16.64 21.34 -8.28
N LEU A 72 16.88 21.18 -9.59
CA LEU A 72 16.69 22.26 -10.55
C LEU A 72 15.22 22.69 -10.64
N GLU A 73 14.28 21.74 -10.63
CA GLU A 73 12.84 22.00 -10.63
C GLU A 73 12.39 22.70 -9.35
N GLU A 74 12.84 22.24 -8.17
CA GLU A 74 12.55 22.87 -6.88
C GLU A 74 13.14 24.29 -6.79
N VAL A 75 14.37 24.50 -7.27
CA VAL A 75 14.97 25.84 -7.36
C VAL A 75 14.12 26.75 -8.24
N LYS A 76 13.70 26.28 -9.42
CA LYS A 76 12.88 27.05 -10.36
C LYS A 76 11.56 27.46 -9.74
N GLU A 77 10.91 26.56 -9.02
CA GLU A 77 9.64 26.87 -8.36
C GLU A 77 9.83 27.82 -7.17
N ALA A 78 10.86 27.62 -6.33
CA ALA A 78 11.13 28.49 -5.18
C ALA A 78 11.43 29.94 -5.61
N VAL A 79 12.28 30.14 -6.62
CA VAL A 79 12.61 31.49 -7.10
C VAL A 79 11.44 32.18 -7.78
N ARG A 80 10.52 31.42 -8.39
CA ARG A 80 9.27 31.94 -8.96
C ARG A 80 8.28 32.32 -7.86
N ARG A 81 8.15 31.46 -6.84
CA ARG A 81 7.21 31.64 -5.74
C ARG A 81 7.57 32.83 -4.86
N PHE A 82 8.85 33.16 -4.67
CA PHE A 82 9.28 34.26 -3.82
C PHE A 82 8.64 35.63 -4.18
N PRO A 83 8.77 36.17 -5.40
CA PRO A 83 8.10 37.42 -5.77
C PRO A 83 6.57 37.30 -5.83
N GLU A 84 6.01 36.14 -6.19
CA GLU A 84 4.56 35.91 -6.20
C GLU A 84 3.95 36.00 -4.79
N ALA A 85 4.59 35.34 -3.81
CA ALA A 85 4.20 35.37 -2.41
C ALA A 85 4.30 36.79 -1.83
N TYR A 86 5.35 37.54 -2.19
CA TYR A 86 5.46 38.94 -1.82
C TYR A 86 4.28 39.78 -2.34
N GLN A 87 3.88 39.58 -3.60
CA GLN A 87 2.74 40.31 -4.18
C GLN A 87 1.42 39.97 -3.49
N GLU A 88 1.23 38.72 -3.08
CA GLU A 88 0.05 38.23 -2.36
C GLU A 88 -0.02 38.74 -0.91
N GLU A 89 1.09 38.65 -0.17
CA GLU A 89 1.16 38.95 1.26
C GLU A 89 1.37 40.45 1.55
N VAL A 90 2.18 41.12 0.73
CA VAL A 90 2.62 42.51 0.94
C VAL A 90 1.94 43.46 -0.04
N GLY A 91 2.09 43.22 -1.34
CA GLY A 91 1.47 44.00 -2.41
C GLY A 91 2.36 44.23 -3.63
N PRO A 92 1.85 44.94 -4.66
CA PRO A 92 2.50 45.03 -5.98
C PRO A 92 3.63 46.08 -6.06
N GLU A 93 4.00 46.70 -4.95
CA GLU A 93 4.95 47.82 -4.93
C GLU A 93 6.32 47.36 -4.43
N SER A 94 7.39 48.00 -4.92
CA SER A 94 8.70 47.87 -4.28
C SER A 94 8.72 48.67 -2.98
N LEU A 95 9.07 48.03 -1.87
CA LEU A 95 9.06 48.63 -0.55
C LEU A 95 10.45 48.56 0.09
N ARG A 96 10.77 49.59 0.85
CA ARG A 96 12.02 49.69 1.61
C ARG A 96 11.67 50.07 3.04
N GLN A 97 12.09 49.25 4.00
CA GLN A 97 11.78 49.47 5.41
C GLN A 97 12.16 50.88 5.85
N SER A 98 13.38 51.31 5.52
CA SER A 98 13.88 52.66 5.85
C SER A 98 13.02 53.80 5.29
N ASP A 99 12.47 53.66 4.08
CA ASP A 99 11.60 54.66 3.48
C ASP A 99 10.22 54.69 4.17
N LEU A 100 9.69 53.52 4.55
CA LEU A 100 8.43 53.42 5.31
C LEU A 100 8.57 53.99 6.72
N GLU A 101 9.67 53.70 7.42
CA GLU A 101 9.97 54.24 8.75
C GLU A 101 10.11 55.77 8.72
N ALA A 102 10.81 56.33 7.73
CA ALA A 102 10.94 57.77 7.57
C ALA A 102 9.58 58.44 7.29
N GLN A 103 8.71 57.82 6.47
CA GLN A 103 7.36 58.31 6.23
C GLN A 103 6.47 58.23 7.47
N LEU A 104 6.62 57.19 8.30
CA LEU A 104 5.93 57.09 9.59
C LEU A 104 6.37 58.19 10.55
N GLU A 105 7.67 58.49 10.63
CA GLU A 105 8.19 59.59 11.44
C GLU A 105 7.61 60.94 10.98
N GLN A 106 7.58 61.19 9.67
CA GLN A 106 6.97 62.39 9.11
C GLN A 106 5.47 62.49 9.42
N CYS A 107 4.72 61.38 9.27
CA CYS A 107 3.30 61.36 9.61
C CYS A 107 3.08 61.61 11.10
N ASN A 108 3.92 61.05 11.98
CA ASN A 108 3.85 61.29 13.42
C ASN A 108 4.08 62.77 13.76
N ALA A 109 5.07 63.41 13.12
CA ALA A 109 5.32 64.84 13.30
C ALA A 109 4.12 65.69 12.86
N VAL A 110 3.58 65.45 11.66
CA VAL A 110 2.40 66.17 11.13
C VAL A 110 1.17 65.98 12.02
N ILE A 111 0.92 64.76 12.50
CA ILE A 111 -0.20 64.47 13.40
C ILE A 111 -0.01 65.19 14.74
N SER A 112 1.19 65.15 15.31
CA SER A 112 1.52 65.80 16.59
C SER A 112 1.35 67.33 16.49
N ASP A 113 1.98 67.95 15.50
CA ASP A 113 1.91 69.40 15.29
C ASP A 113 0.49 69.86 14.95
N GLY A 114 -0.21 69.11 14.10
CA GLY A 114 -1.60 69.41 13.75
C GLY A 114 -2.56 69.25 14.93
N GLN A 115 -2.33 68.27 15.81
CA GLN A 115 -3.12 68.12 17.05
C GLN A 115 -2.90 69.28 18.02
N ALA A 116 -1.66 69.75 18.17
CA ALA A 116 -1.35 70.92 18.98
C ALA A 116 -2.03 72.18 18.42
N LEU A 117 -1.93 72.41 17.10
CA LEU A 117 -2.59 73.53 16.43
C LEU A 117 -4.11 73.45 16.52
N LEU A 118 -4.70 72.26 16.35
CA LEU A 118 -6.14 72.05 16.51
C LEU A 118 -6.60 72.41 17.93
N ALA A 119 -5.84 72.02 18.96
CA ALA A 119 -6.13 72.36 20.35
C ALA A 119 -6.09 73.88 20.58
N GLU A 120 -5.12 74.59 20.00
CA GLU A 120 -5.06 76.05 20.05
C GLU A 120 -6.26 76.71 19.34
N MET A 121 -6.63 76.23 18.15
CA MET A 121 -7.79 76.73 17.40
C MET A 121 -9.10 76.53 18.16
N GLN A 122 -9.23 75.42 18.89
CA GLN A 122 -10.39 75.13 19.74
C GLN A 122 -10.41 76.00 21.01
N ALA A 123 -9.25 76.25 21.62
CA ALA A 123 -9.12 77.11 22.80
C ALA A 123 -9.32 78.60 22.47
N HIS A 124 -8.93 79.03 21.27
CA HIS A 124 -8.99 80.41 20.80
C HIS A 124 -9.58 80.53 19.39
N PRO A 125 -10.91 80.38 19.21
CA PRO A 125 -11.57 80.55 17.91
C PRO A 125 -11.49 82.00 17.40
N VAL A 126 -11.10 82.20 16.13
CA VAL A 126 -10.90 83.55 15.55
C VAL A 126 -11.84 83.82 14.37
N GLY A 127 -12.73 84.81 14.47
CA GLY A 127 -13.59 85.26 13.36
C GLY A 127 -14.71 84.28 12.97
N ASP A 128 -15.58 84.72 12.04
CA ASP A 128 -16.89 84.09 11.78
C ASP A 128 -16.81 82.67 11.19
N HIS A 129 -15.69 82.32 10.54
CA HIS A 129 -15.45 81.01 9.92
C HIS A 129 -14.63 80.04 10.80
N ALA A 130 -14.52 80.29 12.12
CA ALA A 130 -13.64 79.48 12.99
C ALA A 130 -14.01 77.99 13.05
N GLN A 131 -15.32 77.68 13.10
CA GLN A 131 -15.78 76.29 13.20
C GLN A 131 -15.52 75.48 11.92
N GLU A 132 -15.65 76.12 10.77
CA GLU A 132 -15.35 75.54 9.45
C GLU A 132 -13.87 75.15 9.37
N ARG A 133 -12.96 76.08 9.72
CA ARG A 133 -11.51 75.81 9.73
C ARG A 133 -11.09 74.74 10.73
N ILE A 134 -11.75 74.65 11.89
CA ILE A 134 -11.54 73.56 12.86
C ILE A 134 -11.94 72.21 12.23
N GLY A 135 -13.09 72.17 11.54
CA GLY A 135 -13.54 70.98 10.82
C GLY A 135 -12.57 70.55 9.72
N ASP A 136 -12.06 71.50 8.92
CA ASP A 136 -11.07 71.22 7.87
C ASP A 136 -9.75 70.67 8.44
N MET A 137 -9.30 71.21 9.58
CA MET A 137 -8.10 70.72 10.28
C MET A 137 -8.32 69.31 10.84
N GLN A 138 -9.49 69.03 11.40
CA GLN A 138 -9.86 67.68 11.86
C GLN A 138 -9.85 66.68 10.70
N ALA A 139 -10.46 67.04 9.56
CA ALA A 139 -10.45 66.20 8.36
C ALA A 139 -9.02 65.96 7.84
N SER A 140 -8.16 66.97 7.86
CA SER A 140 -6.75 66.85 7.46
C SER A 140 -5.96 65.92 8.39
N LEU A 141 -6.18 66.01 9.70
CA LEU A 141 -5.59 65.11 10.69
C LEU A 141 -6.06 63.67 10.50
N ASP A 142 -7.34 63.46 10.18
CA ASP A 142 -7.87 62.12 9.96
C ASP A 142 -7.30 61.50 8.67
N ILE A 143 -7.07 62.29 7.61
CA ILE A 143 -6.32 61.85 6.42
C ILE A 143 -4.89 61.45 6.80
N ALA A 144 -4.18 62.26 7.60
CA ALA A 144 -2.81 61.94 8.03
C ALA A 144 -2.75 60.66 8.89
N LYS A 145 -3.71 60.45 9.79
CA LYS A 145 -3.83 59.21 10.57
C LYS A 145 -4.10 57.99 9.68
N GLN A 146 -4.97 58.13 8.67
CA GLN A 146 -5.24 57.06 7.70
C GLN A 146 -3.99 56.73 6.88
N ALA A 147 -3.23 57.74 6.45
CA ALA A 147 -1.97 57.55 5.76
C ALA A 147 -0.95 56.81 6.64
N LYS A 148 -0.79 57.23 7.90
CA LYS A 148 0.05 56.54 8.89
C LYS A 148 -0.34 55.06 9.04
N ALA A 149 -1.64 54.77 9.19
CA ALA A 149 -2.12 53.40 9.36
C ALA A 149 -1.79 52.52 8.14
N LYS A 150 -1.92 53.05 6.91
CA LYS A 150 -1.55 52.33 5.69
C LYS A 150 -0.05 52.07 5.58
N ILE A 151 0.79 53.04 5.96
CA ILE A 151 2.25 52.86 5.94
C ILE A 151 2.67 51.82 6.99
N GLN A 152 2.05 51.85 8.17
CA GLN A 152 2.29 50.85 9.22
C GLN A 152 1.89 49.45 8.77
N ASP A 153 0.70 49.27 8.18
CA ASP A 153 0.25 47.97 7.63
C ASP A 153 1.23 47.42 6.57
N LYS A 154 1.74 48.28 5.67
CA LYS A 154 2.77 47.89 4.70
C LYS A 154 4.07 47.44 5.36
N LEU A 155 4.53 48.17 6.38
CA LEU A 155 5.73 47.82 7.13
C LEU A 155 5.56 46.49 7.86
N ASP A 156 4.43 46.30 8.54
CA ASP A 156 4.13 45.08 9.30
C ASP A 156 4.09 43.86 8.37
N ARG A 157 3.47 43.98 7.19
CA ARG A 157 3.46 42.93 6.16
C ARG A 157 4.83 42.64 5.58
N LEU A 158 5.63 43.67 5.29
CA LEU A 158 7.00 43.50 4.80
C LEU A 158 7.86 42.73 5.81
N LEU A 159 7.74 43.05 7.10
CA LEU A 159 8.44 42.36 8.18
C LEU A 159 7.95 40.92 8.37
N ALA A 160 6.64 40.69 8.26
CA ALA A 160 6.06 39.35 8.31
C ALA A 160 6.55 38.47 7.15
N PHE A 161 6.59 39.02 5.94
CA PHE A 161 7.10 38.34 4.75
C PHE A 161 8.61 38.05 4.84
N ASP A 162 9.42 38.98 5.34
CA ASP A 162 10.85 38.72 5.60
C ASP A 162 11.04 37.54 6.56
N ALA A 163 10.21 37.44 7.59
CA ALA A 163 10.26 36.34 8.54
C ALA A 163 9.77 35.00 7.97
N SER A 164 8.80 35.00 7.05
CA SER A 164 8.19 33.77 6.49
C SER A 164 8.88 33.27 5.22
N SER A 165 9.37 34.18 4.38
CA SER A 165 9.85 33.87 3.02
C SER A 165 11.06 32.93 2.91
N PRO A 166 11.98 32.81 3.89
CA PRO A 166 13.04 31.80 3.82
C PRO A 166 12.49 30.37 3.71
N ARG A 167 11.27 30.12 4.22
CA ARG A 167 10.61 28.80 4.13
C ARG A 167 10.32 28.37 2.70
N ILE A 168 10.25 29.31 1.75
CA ILE A 168 10.08 29.02 0.31
C ILE A 168 11.27 28.22 -0.24
N PHE A 169 12.43 28.29 0.41
CA PHE A 169 13.67 27.63 -0.01
C PHE A 169 14.09 26.48 0.90
N GLU A 170 13.23 26.04 1.85
CA GLU A 170 13.53 24.92 2.75
C GLU A 170 13.86 23.64 1.96
N GLY A 171 14.86 22.88 2.43
CA GLY A 171 15.33 21.65 1.78
C GLY A 171 16.29 21.81 0.61
N LEU A 172 16.36 22.97 -0.06
CA LEU A 172 17.24 23.18 -1.22
C LEU A 172 18.73 23.06 -0.86
N ASP A 173 19.15 23.60 0.29
CA ASP A 173 20.54 23.55 0.74
C ASP A 173 20.97 22.11 1.06
N GLU A 174 20.10 21.33 1.69
CA GLU A 174 20.36 19.92 2.00
C GLU A 174 20.47 19.09 0.72
N LEU A 175 19.56 19.30 -0.24
CA LEU A 175 19.59 18.62 -1.53
C LEU A 175 20.86 19.00 -2.31
N ALA A 176 21.23 20.28 -2.35
CA ALA A 176 22.46 20.76 -3.00
C ALA A 176 23.73 20.16 -2.37
N ALA A 177 23.82 20.14 -1.03
CA ALA A 177 24.94 19.54 -0.31
C ALA A 177 25.08 18.04 -0.65
N SER A 178 23.96 17.37 -0.84
CA SER A 178 23.91 15.93 -1.11
C SER A 178 24.24 15.57 -2.55
N LEU A 179 23.77 16.35 -3.53
CA LEU A 179 24.21 16.25 -4.92
C LEU A 179 25.73 16.45 -5.02
N LYS A 180 26.28 17.42 -4.28
CA LYS A 180 27.72 17.63 -4.20
C LYS A 180 28.46 16.42 -3.62
N ALA A 181 27.93 15.79 -2.58
CA ALA A 181 28.51 14.59 -2.00
C ALA A 181 28.47 13.40 -2.98
N MET A 182 27.35 13.19 -3.69
CA MET A 182 27.26 12.16 -4.74
C MET A 182 28.21 12.44 -5.91
N SER A 183 28.41 13.70 -6.29
CA SER A 183 29.41 14.06 -7.30
C SER A 183 30.82 13.69 -6.86
N GLN A 184 31.16 13.77 -5.58
CA GLN A 184 32.47 13.34 -5.06
C GLN A 184 32.58 11.81 -5.05
N PHE A 185 31.51 11.12 -4.67
CA PHE A 185 31.47 9.66 -4.66
C PHE A 185 31.65 9.06 -6.06
N THR A 186 30.90 9.57 -7.04
CA THR A 186 30.99 9.13 -8.45
C THR A 186 32.37 9.33 -9.05
N GLN A 187 33.06 10.43 -8.71
CA GLN A 187 34.45 10.67 -9.15
C GLN A 187 35.46 9.65 -8.59
N ALA A 188 35.18 9.07 -7.42
CA ALA A 188 36.06 8.11 -6.75
C ALA A 188 35.66 6.64 -6.98
N ALA A 189 34.64 6.37 -7.80
CA ALA A 189 34.02 5.05 -7.89
C ALA A 189 34.88 3.98 -8.57
N TRP A 190 35.84 4.35 -9.43
CA TRP A 190 36.66 3.36 -10.13
C TRP A 190 37.74 2.76 -9.22
N ASN A 191 37.74 1.43 -9.06
CA ASN A 191 38.79 0.71 -8.38
C ASN A 191 39.77 0.09 -9.41
N PRO A 192 41.02 0.61 -9.51
CA PRO A 192 41.99 0.10 -10.48
C PRO A 192 42.54 -1.29 -10.14
N GLN A 193 42.44 -1.73 -8.87
CA GLN A 193 42.95 -3.03 -8.43
C GLN A 193 41.99 -4.15 -8.85
N THR A 194 40.69 -3.96 -8.61
CA THR A 194 39.66 -4.92 -9.01
C THR A 194 39.22 -4.73 -10.46
N LYS A 195 39.55 -3.59 -11.08
CA LYS A 195 39.08 -3.16 -12.40
C LYS A 195 37.56 -3.10 -12.46
N THR A 196 36.93 -2.66 -11.38
CA THR A 196 35.48 -2.54 -11.27
C THR A 196 35.10 -1.17 -10.75
N PHE A 197 33.88 -0.75 -11.03
CA PHE A 197 33.27 0.38 -10.34
C PHE A 197 32.73 -0.08 -8.99
N ALA A 198 32.79 0.80 -7.99
CA ALA A 198 32.16 0.59 -6.69
C ALA A 198 30.65 0.58 -6.89
N SER A 199 30.02 -0.56 -6.64
CA SER A 199 28.57 -0.66 -6.56
C SER A 199 28.09 -0.12 -5.22
N VAL A 200 26.88 0.45 -5.22
CA VAL A 200 26.18 0.81 -3.98
C VAL A 200 25.16 -0.29 -3.68
N ASP A 201 25.66 -1.43 -3.20
CA ASP A 201 24.84 -2.34 -2.43
C ASP A 201 24.71 -1.75 -1.01
N PHE A 202 23.49 -1.40 -0.59
CA PHE A 202 23.24 -0.80 0.72
C PHE A 202 23.74 -1.70 1.87
N ARG A 203 23.83 -3.03 1.67
CA ARG A 203 24.47 -3.93 2.65
C ARG A 203 25.96 -3.64 2.85
N GLY A 204 26.63 -3.12 1.81
CA GLY A 204 28.04 -2.75 1.83
C GLY A 204 28.32 -1.35 2.36
N MET A 205 27.35 -0.42 2.31
CA MET A 205 27.49 0.91 2.91
C MET A 205 27.35 0.90 4.44
N ASP A 206 26.57 -0.03 5.01
CA ASP A 206 26.50 -0.22 6.48
C ASP A 206 27.81 -0.77 7.08
N LEU A 207 28.73 -1.26 6.24
CA LEU A 207 30.05 -1.77 6.65
C LEU A 207 31.18 -0.73 6.48
N MET A 208 30.89 0.50 6.04
CA MET A 208 31.88 1.57 5.89
C MET A 208 31.90 2.50 7.12
N ASN A 209 33.07 2.69 7.72
CA ASN A 209 33.28 3.55 8.90
C ASN A 209 32.75 4.98 8.68
N SER A 210 31.84 5.39 9.56
CA SER A 210 30.95 6.55 9.50
C SER A 210 31.64 7.92 9.57
N SER A 211 31.55 8.69 8.50
CA SER A 211 31.62 10.16 8.55
C SER A 211 30.23 10.76 8.26
N GLN A 212 29.92 11.95 8.77
CA GLN A 212 28.65 12.65 8.51
C GLN A 212 28.31 12.76 7.01
N ILE A 213 29.33 12.87 6.14
CA ILE A 213 29.18 12.94 4.68
C ILE A 213 28.56 11.64 4.12
N GLN A 214 28.87 10.48 4.70
CA GLN A 214 28.33 9.19 4.26
C GLN A 214 26.88 8.99 4.69
N GLU A 215 26.49 9.47 5.88
CA GLU A 215 25.09 9.43 6.32
C GLU A 215 24.20 10.31 5.43
N LEU A 216 24.63 11.55 5.18
CA LEU A 216 23.95 12.47 4.25
C LEU A 216 23.84 11.89 2.84
N THR A 217 24.92 11.29 2.32
CA THR A 217 24.89 10.63 1.01
C THR A 217 23.94 9.44 0.99
N ARG A 218 23.84 8.68 2.08
CA ARG A 218 22.95 7.53 2.21
C ARG A 218 21.47 7.96 2.22
N ASP A 219 21.13 8.98 3.01
CA ASP A 219 19.76 9.52 3.07
C ASP A 219 19.30 10.01 1.70
N VAL A 220 20.16 10.73 0.97
CA VAL A 220 19.77 11.26 -0.35
C VAL A 220 19.75 10.20 -1.43
N LEU A 221 20.69 9.24 -1.45
CA LEU A 221 20.58 8.11 -2.37
C LEU A 221 19.30 7.32 -2.13
N PHE A 222 18.87 7.18 -0.87
CA PHE A 222 17.58 6.57 -0.55
C PHE A 222 16.42 7.40 -1.09
N VAL A 223 16.36 8.69 -0.77
CA VAL A 223 15.30 9.61 -1.22
C VAL A 223 15.15 9.58 -2.74
N LEU A 224 16.25 9.62 -3.48
CA LEU A 224 16.21 9.66 -4.95
C LEU A 224 15.88 8.31 -5.57
N ARG A 225 16.41 7.22 -5.01
CA ARG A 225 16.14 5.86 -5.52
C ARG A 225 14.69 5.46 -5.35
N TYR A 226 14.10 5.85 -4.22
CA TYR A 226 12.73 5.50 -3.86
C TYR A 226 11.73 6.62 -4.13
N ASP A 227 12.19 7.74 -4.71
CA ASP A 227 11.38 8.93 -4.98
C ASP A 227 10.60 9.43 -3.76
N VAL A 228 11.27 9.52 -2.60
CA VAL A 228 10.65 10.01 -1.36
C VAL A 228 10.42 11.51 -1.44
N HIS A 229 9.19 11.96 -1.26
CA HIS A 229 8.86 13.38 -1.27
C HIS A 229 8.90 13.96 0.14
N ARG A 230 9.26 15.24 0.24
CA ARG A 230 9.14 15.98 1.50
C ARG A 230 7.67 16.40 1.64
N PRO A 231 6.96 15.99 2.70
CA PRO A 231 5.62 16.47 2.96
C PRO A 231 5.58 17.99 3.12
N GLU A 232 4.53 18.62 2.61
CA GLU A 232 4.40 20.08 2.63
C GLU A 232 4.41 20.63 4.06
N GLY A 233 5.20 21.67 4.32
CA GLY A 233 5.29 22.32 5.63
C GLY A 233 6.20 21.60 6.65
N MET A 234 6.80 20.47 6.29
CA MET A 234 7.75 19.74 7.14
C MET A 234 9.12 20.43 7.19
N SER A 235 9.62 20.66 8.41
CA SER A 235 10.96 21.24 8.62
C SER A 235 12.09 20.28 8.23
N ASP A 236 13.30 20.80 8.02
CA ASP A 236 14.49 19.99 7.74
C ASP A 236 14.75 18.91 8.81
N ALA A 237 14.57 19.26 10.09
CA ALA A 237 14.79 18.33 11.20
C ALA A 237 13.79 17.16 11.17
N GLU A 238 12.52 17.46 10.92
CA GLU A 238 11.45 16.46 10.78
C GLU A 238 11.65 15.60 9.54
N PHE A 239 12.03 16.21 8.40
CA PHE A 239 12.28 15.48 7.17
C PHE A 239 13.44 14.49 7.30
N LYS A 240 14.49 14.85 8.06
CA LYS A 240 15.57 13.92 8.37
C LYS A 240 15.10 12.72 9.19
N GLU A 241 14.22 12.92 10.18
CA GLU A 241 13.61 11.83 10.96
C GLU A 241 12.72 10.95 10.07
N TYR A 242 11.89 11.57 9.23
CA TYR A 242 11.02 10.92 8.26
C TYR A 242 11.80 10.00 7.31
N VAL A 243 12.85 10.53 6.67
CA VAL A 243 13.72 9.77 5.75
C VAL A 243 14.44 8.63 6.47
N SER A 244 14.96 8.87 7.68
CA SER A 244 15.67 7.84 8.44
C SER A 244 14.73 6.69 8.80
N THR A 245 13.50 6.99 9.23
CA THR A 245 12.47 5.98 9.56
C THR A 245 12.07 5.18 8.32
N LEU A 246 11.73 5.86 7.23
CA LEU A 246 11.37 5.21 5.96
C LEU A 246 12.49 4.29 5.46
N ARG A 247 13.75 4.72 5.53
CA ARG A 247 14.88 3.89 5.11
C ARG A 247 14.95 2.59 5.89
N THR A 248 14.78 2.62 7.21
CA THR A 248 14.79 1.39 8.04
C THR A 248 13.63 0.46 7.66
N GLN A 249 12.45 1.01 7.41
CA GLN A 249 11.29 0.25 6.95
C GLN A 249 11.54 -0.39 5.58
N VAL A 250 12.07 0.37 4.63
CA VAL A 250 12.42 -0.12 3.30
C VAL A 250 13.48 -1.22 3.36
N GLN A 251 14.50 -1.08 4.20
CA GLN A 251 15.49 -2.14 4.43
C GLN A 251 14.84 -3.43 4.95
N SER A 252 13.84 -3.31 5.84
CA SER A 252 13.07 -4.46 6.29
C SER A 252 12.32 -5.13 5.14
N LEU A 253 11.58 -4.36 4.34
CA LEU A 253 10.83 -4.87 3.18
C LEU A 253 11.75 -5.54 2.13
N GLU A 254 12.91 -4.93 1.84
CA GLU A 254 13.93 -5.54 0.97
C GLU A 254 14.44 -6.87 1.54
N SER A 255 14.63 -6.94 2.86
CA SER A 255 15.08 -8.14 3.56
C SER A 255 14.04 -9.25 3.59
N ASP A 256 12.76 -8.89 3.57
CA ASP A 256 11.63 -9.82 3.48
C ASP A 256 11.52 -10.44 2.10
N GLY A 257 11.92 -9.69 1.06
CA GLY A 257 12.03 -10.19 -0.29
C GLY A 257 11.38 -9.31 -1.36
N TRP A 258 10.74 -8.21 -0.98
CA TRP A 258 10.14 -7.29 -1.94
C TRP A 258 11.16 -6.71 -2.90
N THR A 259 10.77 -6.52 -4.17
CA THR A 259 11.65 -5.81 -5.10
C THR A 259 11.66 -4.31 -4.79
N LYS A 260 12.74 -3.64 -5.21
CA LYS A 260 12.84 -2.18 -5.12
C LYS A 260 11.67 -1.49 -5.84
N LYS A 261 11.19 -2.08 -6.94
CA LYS A 261 10.08 -1.53 -7.71
C LYS A 261 8.77 -1.61 -6.93
N ALA A 262 8.46 -2.76 -6.31
CA ALA A 262 7.29 -2.90 -5.45
C ALA A 262 7.34 -1.95 -4.25
N ILE A 263 8.51 -1.81 -3.61
CA ILE A 263 8.67 -0.89 -2.48
C ILE A 263 8.51 0.57 -2.95
N LYS A 264 9.13 0.97 -4.06
CA LYS A 264 9.02 2.33 -4.59
C LYS A 264 7.57 2.64 -4.99
N ASP A 265 7.05 1.89 -5.97
CA ASP A 265 5.79 2.23 -6.64
C ASP A 265 4.55 1.75 -5.87
N GLY A 266 4.73 0.90 -4.84
CA GLY A 266 3.65 0.42 -3.96
C GLY A 266 3.68 1.08 -2.59
N TYR A 267 4.77 0.90 -1.83
CA TYR A 267 4.89 1.42 -0.47
C TYR A 267 5.14 2.92 -0.43
N ILE A 268 6.26 3.39 -1.00
CA ILE A 268 6.70 4.79 -0.89
C ILE A 268 5.74 5.74 -1.61
N ASP A 269 5.28 5.40 -2.81
CA ASP A 269 4.25 6.19 -3.51
C ASP A 269 2.97 6.36 -2.68
N THR A 270 2.56 5.33 -1.93
CA THR A 270 1.42 5.44 -1.02
C THR A 270 1.72 6.39 0.15
N VAL A 271 2.90 6.29 0.76
CA VAL A 271 3.30 7.20 1.85
C VAL A 271 3.38 8.65 1.36
N ASN A 272 4.02 8.89 0.21
CA ASN A 272 4.16 10.22 -0.38
C ASN A 272 2.81 10.94 -0.55
N VAL A 273 1.77 10.19 -0.91
CA VAL A 273 0.42 10.74 -1.13
C VAL A 273 -0.36 10.87 0.18
N ALA A 274 -0.26 9.89 1.08
CA ALA A 274 -1.16 9.77 2.22
C ALA A 274 -0.63 10.41 3.51
N TYR A 275 0.68 10.66 3.62
CA TYR A 275 1.28 11.20 4.84
C TYR A 275 0.79 12.63 5.09
N ASP A 276 0.24 12.87 6.28
CA ASP A 276 -0.25 14.18 6.70
C ASP A 276 0.62 14.72 7.85
N PRO A 277 1.46 15.75 7.61
CA PRO A 277 2.31 16.34 8.63
C PRO A 277 1.53 17.11 9.72
N ASN A 278 0.24 17.38 9.52
CA ASN A 278 -0.61 18.06 10.50
C ASN A 278 -1.40 17.10 11.40
N LYS A 279 -1.35 15.78 11.13
CA LYS A 279 -1.99 14.78 11.97
C LYS A 279 -1.36 14.82 13.37
N GLU A 280 -2.17 14.83 14.43
CA GLU A 280 -1.69 14.81 15.82
C GLU A 280 -1.09 13.43 16.18
N MET A 281 0.06 13.11 15.59
CA MET A 281 0.72 11.81 15.64
C MET A 281 2.23 12.00 15.39
N SER A 282 3.06 11.18 16.02
CA SER A 282 4.49 11.21 15.73
C SER A 282 4.79 10.66 14.33
N ILE A 283 5.87 11.15 13.70
CA ILE A 283 6.37 10.66 12.41
C ILE A 283 6.50 9.13 12.43
N ALA A 284 7.13 8.59 13.48
CA ALA A 284 7.33 7.15 13.64
C ALA A 284 6.02 6.36 13.76
N THR A 285 5.03 6.90 14.46
CA THR A 285 3.71 6.24 14.61
C THR A 285 2.97 6.22 13.28
N GLN A 286 2.88 7.35 12.57
CA GLN A 286 2.16 7.43 11.31
C GLN A 286 2.83 6.58 10.22
N LEU A 287 4.16 6.64 10.11
CA LEU A 287 4.92 5.75 9.23
C LEU A 287 4.77 4.27 9.64
N GLY A 288 4.60 4.00 10.93
CA GLY A 288 4.29 2.67 11.44
C GLY A 288 2.95 2.12 10.95
N GLU A 289 1.92 2.97 10.79
CA GLU A 289 0.62 2.55 10.23
C GLU A 289 0.76 2.05 8.79
N TYR A 290 1.48 2.78 7.92
CA TYR A 290 1.73 2.34 6.54
C TYR A 290 2.60 1.08 6.48
N PHE A 291 3.62 1.01 7.33
CA PHE A 291 4.51 -0.15 7.38
C PHE A 291 3.79 -1.42 7.84
N ASN A 292 2.92 -1.29 8.85
CA ASN A 292 2.06 -2.38 9.29
C ASN A 292 1.10 -2.80 8.19
N ASN A 293 0.49 -1.84 7.49
CA ASN A 293 -0.35 -2.13 6.33
C ASN A 293 0.44 -2.96 5.30
N ALA A 294 1.66 -2.56 4.92
CA ALA A 294 2.52 -3.34 4.03
C ALA A 294 2.82 -4.77 4.52
N HIS A 295 2.73 -5.04 5.83
CA HIS A 295 2.95 -6.35 6.46
C HIS A 295 1.68 -7.15 6.73
N THR A 296 0.49 -6.55 6.61
CA THR A 296 -0.79 -7.24 6.77
C THR A 296 -1.18 -7.87 5.43
N PHE A 297 -1.36 -9.19 5.41
CA PHE A 297 -1.66 -9.92 4.18
C PHE A 297 -2.98 -9.46 3.56
N GLY A 298 -2.95 -9.12 2.27
CA GLY A 298 -4.12 -8.64 1.53
C GLY A 298 -4.59 -7.23 1.90
N SER A 299 -3.80 -6.44 2.63
CA SER A 299 -4.09 -5.02 2.85
C SER A 299 -3.84 -4.19 1.58
N GLY A 300 -4.33 -2.95 1.52
CA GLY A 300 -4.19 -2.10 0.33
C GLY A 300 -2.73 -1.86 -0.12
N ILE A 301 -1.79 -1.59 0.78
CA ILE A 301 -0.37 -1.43 0.40
C ILE A 301 0.23 -2.77 0.02
N PHE A 302 -0.07 -3.84 0.75
CA PHE A 302 0.40 -5.19 0.43
C PHE A 302 -0.04 -5.61 -0.97
N GLN A 303 -1.32 -5.42 -1.31
CA GLN A 303 -1.87 -5.75 -2.63
C GLN A 303 -1.19 -4.95 -3.75
N LYS A 304 -0.94 -3.64 -3.56
CA LYS A 304 -0.20 -2.82 -4.55
C LYS A 304 1.21 -3.37 -4.79
N MET A 305 1.94 -3.67 -3.71
CA MET A 305 3.29 -4.23 -3.79
C MET A 305 3.28 -5.61 -4.47
N TRP A 306 2.32 -6.46 -4.08
CA TRP A 306 2.12 -7.79 -4.65
C TRP A 306 1.86 -7.70 -6.15
N GLY A 307 0.90 -6.88 -6.58
CA GLY A 307 0.55 -6.73 -7.99
C GLY A 307 1.75 -6.32 -8.85
N ILE A 308 2.61 -5.41 -8.37
CA ILE A 308 3.82 -5.00 -9.11
C ILE A 308 4.78 -6.18 -9.35
N ASP A 309 5.08 -6.94 -8.30
CA ASP A 309 6.02 -8.05 -8.38
C ASP A 309 5.40 -9.26 -9.09
N TYR A 310 4.11 -9.55 -8.86
CA TYR A 310 3.36 -10.61 -9.54
C TYR A 310 3.33 -10.37 -11.05
N GLN A 311 2.96 -9.18 -11.51
CA GLN A 311 2.92 -8.87 -12.94
C GLN A 311 4.32 -8.99 -13.57
N THR A 312 5.37 -8.60 -12.85
CA THR A 312 6.76 -8.78 -13.31
C THR A 312 7.13 -10.26 -13.44
N ALA A 313 6.82 -11.07 -12.42
CA ALA A 313 7.08 -12.51 -12.43
C ALA A 313 6.29 -13.22 -13.55
N LYS A 314 5.01 -12.89 -13.71
CA LYS A 314 4.11 -13.40 -14.75
C LYS A 314 4.63 -13.11 -16.15
N ASN A 315 4.98 -11.85 -16.43
CA ASN A 315 5.45 -11.42 -17.76
C ASN A 315 6.76 -12.10 -18.16
N HIS A 316 7.64 -12.40 -17.19
CA HIS A 316 8.89 -13.09 -17.44
C HIS A 316 8.82 -14.62 -17.27
N LYS A 317 7.66 -15.16 -16.84
CA LYS A 317 7.48 -16.57 -16.46
C LYS A 317 8.52 -17.01 -15.43
N ASP A 318 8.79 -16.15 -14.45
CA ASP A 318 9.82 -16.36 -13.43
C ASP A 318 9.23 -17.05 -12.20
N SER A 319 9.31 -18.38 -12.20
CA SER A 319 8.83 -19.21 -11.09
C SER A 319 9.57 -18.94 -9.77
N ALA A 320 10.86 -18.58 -9.82
CA ALA A 320 11.62 -18.28 -8.60
C ALA A 320 11.18 -16.95 -7.95
N ALA A 321 10.87 -15.94 -8.77
CA ALA A 321 10.27 -14.70 -8.28
C ALA A 321 8.87 -14.92 -7.69
N ALA A 322 8.06 -15.75 -8.32
CA ALA A 322 6.73 -16.10 -7.80
C ALA A 322 6.81 -16.93 -6.50
N GLU A 323 7.70 -17.92 -6.40
CA GLU A 323 7.95 -18.63 -5.13
C GLU A 323 8.38 -17.69 -4.01
N LYS A 324 9.16 -16.64 -4.33
CA LYS A 324 9.58 -15.63 -3.34
C LYS A 324 8.38 -14.84 -2.81
N LEU A 325 7.42 -14.46 -3.66
CA LEU A 325 6.18 -13.81 -3.25
C LEU A 325 5.34 -14.71 -2.34
N LEU A 326 5.16 -15.98 -2.70
CA LEU A 326 4.49 -16.95 -1.84
C LEU A 326 5.21 -17.09 -0.48
N GLY A 327 6.55 -17.06 -0.48
CA GLY A 327 7.35 -17.04 0.75
C GLY A 327 7.06 -15.81 1.64
N ILE A 328 6.87 -14.64 1.05
CA ILE A 328 6.47 -13.42 1.79
C ILE A 328 5.08 -13.61 2.39
N ALA A 329 4.11 -14.13 1.63
CA ALA A 329 2.77 -14.43 2.15
C ALA A 329 2.84 -15.37 3.36
N MET A 330 3.57 -16.49 3.25
CA MET A 330 3.73 -17.44 4.35
C MET A 330 4.41 -16.81 5.58
N LYS A 331 5.34 -15.89 5.36
CA LYS A 331 6.04 -15.18 6.43
C LYS A 331 5.10 -14.21 7.16
N TYR A 332 4.34 -13.40 6.42
CA TYR A 332 3.50 -12.35 6.99
C TYR A 332 2.26 -12.92 7.69
N THR A 333 1.72 -14.02 7.20
CA THR A 333 0.60 -14.74 7.85
C THR A 333 1.06 -15.58 9.04
N GLY A 334 2.38 -15.80 9.20
CA GLY A 334 2.91 -16.70 10.21
C GLY A 334 2.59 -18.17 9.93
N MET A 335 2.32 -18.54 8.68
CA MET A 335 1.91 -19.89 8.28
C MET A 335 2.93 -20.94 8.78
N PRO A 336 2.50 -21.89 9.64
CA PRO A 336 3.38 -22.95 10.13
C PRO A 336 3.79 -23.89 9.00
N GLN A 337 4.74 -24.80 9.27
CA GLN A 337 5.05 -25.85 8.29
C GLN A 337 3.86 -26.79 8.07
N GLU A 338 3.04 -26.96 9.10
CA GLU A 338 1.88 -27.83 9.10
C GLU A 338 0.82 -27.26 10.04
N LEU A 339 -0.43 -27.28 9.58
CA LEU A 339 -1.59 -26.86 10.36
C LEU A 339 -1.93 -27.91 11.43
N ASP A 340 -2.34 -27.47 12.61
CA ASP A 340 -2.72 -28.38 13.71
C ASP A 340 -4.24 -28.59 13.85
N GLY A 341 -5.04 -27.86 13.08
CA GLY A 341 -6.50 -27.95 13.09
C GLY A 341 -7.17 -27.31 14.31
N SER A 342 -6.42 -26.57 15.13
CA SER A 342 -6.98 -25.84 16.27
C SER A 342 -7.60 -24.51 15.85
N ALA A 343 -8.64 -24.11 16.58
CA ALA A 343 -9.25 -22.79 16.45
C ALA A 343 -8.24 -21.67 16.78
N GLU A 344 -7.40 -21.88 17.79
CA GLU A 344 -6.37 -20.92 18.22
C GLU A 344 -5.34 -20.65 17.13
N GLN A 345 -4.77 -21.69 16.51
CA GLN A 345 -3.81 -21.51 15.42
C GLN A 345 -4.46 -20.87 14.19
N THR A 346 -5.69 -21.27 13.87
CA THR A 346 -6.45 -20.69 12.76
C THR A 346 -6.65 -19.20 12.97
N GLN A 347 -7.19 -18.79 14.12
CA GLN A 347 -7.39 -17.37 14.46
C GLN A 347 -6.07 -16.59 14.44
N ALA A 348 -4.98 -17.15 14.98
CA ALA A 348 -3.68 -16.47 15.01
C ALA A 348 -3.12 -16.17 13.60
N ILE A 349 -3.43 -17.01 12.61
CA ILE A 349 -3.09 -16.78 11.20
C ILE A 349 -4.03 -15.72 10.60
N LEU A 350 -5.34 -15.81 10.86
CA LEU A 350 -6.34 -14.86 10.35
C LEU A 350 -6.11 -13.43 10.89
N ASP A 351 -5.64 -13.27 12.13
CA ASP A 351 -5.27 -11.99 12.74
C ASP A 351 -4.14 -11.25 11.99
N LYS A 352 -3.50 -11.90 11.01
CA LYS A 352 -2.46 -11.31 10.14
C LYS A 352 -2.98 -10.92 8.75
N MET A 353 -4.25 -11.17 8.46
CA MET A 353 -4.92 -10.83 7.22
C MET A 353 -5.72 -9.54 7.38
N SER A 354 -5.96 -8.85 6.27
CA SER A 354 -6.69 -7.59 6.29
C SER A 354 -8.19 -7.82 6.43
N ASP A 355 -8.85 -7.11 7.34
CA ASP A 355 -10.31 -7.09 7.45
C ASP A 355 -10.99 -6.54 6.18
N SER A 356 -10.25 -5.80 5.35
CA SER A 356 -10.75 -5.30 4.07
C SER A 356 -10.73 -6.34 2.94
N LEU A 357 -10.15 -7.52 3.15
CA LEU A 357 -9.97 -8.52 2.10
C LEU A 357 -11.23 -9.40 1.99
N ALA A 358 -12.18 -8.94 1.18
CA ALA A 358 -13.45 -9.61 0.98
C ALA A 358 -13.29 -10.93 0.19
N PRO A 359 -14.27 -11.87 0.28
CA PRO A 359 -14.24 -13.13 -0.45
C PRO A 359 -14.23 -13.01 -1.99
N ASP A 360 -14.68 -11.88 -2.54
CA ASP A 360 -14.71 -11.58 -3.97
C ASP A 360 -13.74 -10.45 -4.38
N ASP A 361 -12.72 -10.19 -3.56
CA ASP A 361 -11.65 -9.24 -3.88
C ASP A 361 -10.75 -9.78 -5.01
N ASP A 362 -10.47 -8.96 -6.02
CA ASP A 362 -9.64 -9.28 -7.19
C ASP A 362 -8.22 -9.78 -6.81
N PHE A 363 -7.74 -9.48 -5.59
CA PHE A 363 -6.45 -9.98 -5.10
C PHE A 363 -6.38 -11.52 -5.10
N TRP A 364 -7.51 -12.22 -4.95
CA TRP A 364 -7.54 -13.67 -4.98
C TRP A 364 -7.10 -14.25 -6.33
N ASP A 365 -7.45 -13.59 -7.44
CA ASP A 365 -6.98 -13.94 -8.80
C ASP A 365 -5.46 -13.75 -8.92
N ASP A 366 -4.93 -12.65 -8.38
CA ASP A 366 -3.49 -12.37 -8.39
C ASP A 366 -2.72 -13.39 -7.54
N PHE A 367 -3.28 -13.82 -6.40
CA PHE A 367 -2.69 -14.84 -5.54
C PHE A 367 -2.69 -16.21 -6.24
N ALA A 368 -3.84 -16.64 -6.78
CA ALA A 368 -3.96 -17.88 -7.54
C ALA A 368 -3.01 -17.88 -8.75
N GLY A 369 -3.00 -16.79 -9.50
CA GLY A 369 -2.08 -16.59 -10.61
C GLY A 369 -0.60 -16.63 -10.20
N THR A 370 -0.26 -16.17 -8.99
CA THR A 370 1.11 -16.30 -8.46
C THR A 370 1.49 -17.76 -8.23
N VAL A 371 0.57 -18.57 -7.70
CA VAL A 371 0.77 -20.03 -7.55
C VAL A 371 0.96 -20.70 -8.91
N GLN A 372 0.14 -20.35 -9.90
CA GLN A 372 0.26 -20.86 -11.27
C GLN A 372 1.62 -20.53 -11.91
N VAL A 373 2.16 -19.32 -11.67
CA VAL A 373 3.49 -18.91 -12.18
C VAL A 373 4.62 -19.62 -11.41
N ALA A 374 4.47 -19.81 -10.10
CA ALA A 374 5.45 -20.52 -9.28
C ALA A 374 5.55 -22.01 -9.65
N TYR A 375 4.42 -22.65 -9.96
CA TYR A 375 4.35 -24.09 -10.24
C TYR A 375 3.65 -24.38 -11.58
N PRO A 376 4.25 -23.99 -12.72
CA PRO A 376 3.63 -24.15 -14.04
C PRO A 376 3.70 -25.58 -14.57
N ASP A 377 4.63 -26.38 -14.03
CA ASP A 377 4.82 -27.77 -14.42
C ASP A 377 3.70 -28.62 -13.82
N LYS A 378 3.13 -29.52 -14.63
CA LYS A 378 2.04 -30.40 -14.20
C LYS A 378 2.51 -31.68 -13.52
N LYS A 379 3.79 -32.03 -13.69
CA LYS A 379 4.42 -33.24 -13.14
C LYS A 379 5.91 -33.00 -12.91
N GLY A 380 6.48 -33.77 -12.00
CA GLY A 380 7.90 -33.72 -11.68
C GLY A 380 8.23 -32.72 -10.59
N ALA A 381 9.53 -32.51 -10.35
CA ALA A 381 10.02 -31.86 -9.14
C ALA A 381 9.56 -30.40 -8.94
N ASN A 382 9.10 -29.70 -9.97
CA ASN A 382 8.61 -28.32 -9.86
C ASN A 382 7.07 -28.24 -9.81
N ALA A 383 6.37 -29.36 -9.92
CA ALA A 383 4.91 -29.41 -9.90
C ALA A 383 4.41 -29.28 -8.46
N LEU A 384 3.33 -28.54 -8.21
CA LEU A 384 2.82 -28.32 -6.85
C LEU A 384 2.38 -29.63 -6.20
N GLY A 385 1.76 -30.53 -6.98
CA GLY A 385 1.28 -31.85 -6.54
C GLY A 385 2.32 -32.98 -6.49
N ASP A 386 3.61 -32.70 -6.73
CA ASP A 386 4.69 -33.71 -6.73
C ASP A 386 5.85 -33.35 -5.79
N LYS A 387 6.50 -34.40 -5.27
CA LYS A 387 7.71 -34.28 -4.45
C LYS A 387 8.89 -33.70 -5.23
N GLY A 388 9.85 -33.10 -4.51
CA GLY A 388 10.99 -32.38 -5.06
C GLY A 388 10.78 -30.85 -5.11
N GLY A 389 11.83 -30.13 -5.51
CA GLY A 389 11.84 -28.68 -5.47
C GLY A 389 11.78 -28.14 -4.04
N ASN A 390 11.07 -27.03 -3.84
CA ASN A 390 10.86 -26.41 -2.54
C ASN A 390 9.66 -27.05 -1.80
N GLU A 391 9.79 -28.30 -1.37
CA GLU A 391 8.67 -29.06 -0.75
C GLU A 391 8.08 -28.36 0.48
N ALA A 392 8.91 -27.66 1.27
CA ALA A 392 8.44 -26.93 2.44
C ALA A 392 7.44 -25.83 2.05
N LEU A 393 7.75 -25.07 0.99
CA LEU A 393 6.85 -24.04 0.48
C LEU A 393 5.61 -24.65 -0.19
N LYS A 394 5.76 -25.71 -0.99
CA LYS A 394 4.62 -26.40 -1.62
C LYS A 394 3.60 -26.89 -0.59
N GLN A 395 4.10 -27.49 0.50
CA GLN A 395 3.24 -27.94 1.59
C GLN A 395 2.46 -26.77 2.20
N LYS A 396 3.14 -25.67 2.51
CA LYS A 396 2.49 -24.47 3.05
C LYS A 396 1.46 -23.89 2.07
N VAL A 397 1.81 -23.76 0.79
CA VAL A 397 0.92 -23.25 -0.26
C VAL A 397 -0.34 -24.12 -0.37
N HIS A 398 -0.20 -25.44 -0.42
CA HIS A 398 -1.35 -26.35 -0.41
C HIS A 398 -2.26 -26.13 0.81
N GLN A 399 -1.67 -26.13 2.01
CA GLN A 399 -2.43 -25.97 3.25
C GLN A 399 -3.03 -24.55 3.40
N PHE A 400 -2.43 -23.55 2.77
CA PHE A 400 -2.93 -22.17 2.81
C PHE A 400 -4.27 -22.01 2.09
N ARG A 401 -4.66 -22.93 1.20
CA ARG A 401 -6.01 -22.99 0.61
C ARG A 401 -7.10 -23.14 1.69
N TYR A 402 -6.81 -23.88 2.75
CA TYR A 402 -7.71 -24.04 3.90
C TYR A 402 -7.78 -22.75 4.73
N VAL A 403 -6.65 -22.05 4.88
CA VAL A 403 -6.59 -20.73 5.54
C VAL A 403 -7.42 -19.70 4.80
N ILE A 404 -7.29 -19.62 3.47
CA ILE A 404 -8.09 -18.68 2.65
C ILE A 404 -9.58 -18.97 2.80
N SER A 405 -10.00 -20.24 2.72
CA SER A 405 -11.42 -20.60 2.85
C SER A 405 -11.98 -20.31 4.25
N ALA A 406 -11.17 -20.55 5.29
CA ALA A 406 -11.50 -20.17 6.66
C ALA A 406 -11.61 -18.65 6.83
N GLN A 407 -10.69 -17.88 6.23
CA GLN A 407 -10.74 -16.42 6.21
C GLN A 407 -12.02 -15.92 5.55
N GLN A 408 -12.40 -16.46 4.40
CA GLN A 408 -13.57 -16.01 3.64
C GLN A 408 -14.87 -16.28 4.39
N ALA A 409 -15.01 -17.47 4.99
CA ALA A 409 -16.14 -17.79 5.85
C ALA A 409 -16.20 -16.88 7.09
N GLN A 410 -15.05 -16.66 7.74
CA GLN A 410 -14.99 -15.77 8.91
C GLN A 410 -15.28 -14.32 8.56
N TRP A 411 -14.81 -13.85 7.41
CA TRP A 411 -15.10 -12.51 6.92
C TRP A 411 -16.60 -12.31 6.73
N VAL A 412 -17.29 -13.28 6.13
CA VAL A 412 -18.76 -13.24 5.96
C VAL A 412 -19.47 -13.24 7.33
N ARG A 413 -19.00 -14.05 8.29
CA ARG A 413 -19.52 -14.05 9.66
C ARG A 413 -19.37 -12.67 10.31
N ASP A 414 -18.19 -12.10 10.29
CA ASP A 414 -17.90 -10.83 10.97
C ASP A 414 -18.64 -9.66 10.32
N TRP A 415 -18.63 -9.59 8.99
CA TRP A 415 -19.41 -8.62 8.20
C TRP A 415 -20.90 -8.69 8.54
N ALA A 416 -21.46 -9.89 8.65
CA ALA A 416 -22.87 -10.11 8.94
C ALA A 416 -23.20 -9.81 10.40
N ARG A 417 -22.36 -10.23 11.36
CA ARG A 417 -22.57 -9.99 12.79
C ARG A 417 -22.53 -8.51 13.14
N GLU A 418 -21.67 -7.74 12.49
CA GLU A 418 -21.64 -6.28 12.63
C GLU A 418 -22.99 -5.63 12.25
N ARG A 419 -23.68 -6.18 11.24
CA ARG A 419 -24.92 -5.63 10.67
C ARG A 419 -26.20 -6.18 11.31
N TYR A 420 -26.19 -7.47 11.64
CA TYR A 420 -27.39 -8.25 12.00
C TYR A 420 -27.33 -8.85 13.40
N GLY A 421 -26.18 -8.76 14.08
CA GLY A 421 -25.96 -9.30 15.44
C GLY A 421 -25.42 -10.73 15.47
N ASN A 422 -24.95 -11.16 16.65
CA ASN A 422 -24.22 -12.42 16.84
C ASN A 422 -25.05 -13.70 16.69
N ASP A 423 -26.39 -13.60 16.66
CA ASP A 423 -27.29 -14.77 16.56
C ASP A 423 -27.55 -15.22 15.11
N ILE A 424 -26.97 -14.54 14.11
CA ILE A 424 -27.12 -14.90 12.69
C ILE A 424 -26.39 -16.22 12.39
N SER A 425 -27.06 -17.15 11.71
CA SER A 425 -26.42 -18.40 11.27
C SER A 425 -25.48 -18.18 10.07
N ASP A 426 -24.53 -19.08 9.85
CA ASP A 426 -23.61 -18.99 8.70
C ASP A 426 -24.36 -18.94 7.36
N GLU A 427 -25.39 -19.77 7.16
CA GLU A 427 -26.25 -19.71 5.96
C GLU A 427 -26.95 -18.35 5.80
N GLN A 428 -27.46 -17.78 6.89
CA GLN A 428 -28.10 -16.46 6.85
C GLN A 428 -27.09 -15.35 6.58
N ALA A 429 -25.88 -15.46 7.14
CA ALA A 429 -24.79 -14.53 6.90
C ALA A 429 -24.38 -14.55 5.42
N LEU A 430 -24.20 -15.74 4.82
CA LEU A 430 -23.89 -15.85 3.40
C LEU A 430 -25.05 -15.32 2.52
N ALA A 431 -26.30 -15.68 2.83
CA ALA A 431 -27.43 -15.16 2.07
C ALA A 431 -27.53 -13.63 2.14
N ALA A 432 -27.26 -13.04 3.32
CA ALA A 432 -27.23 -11.60 3.49
C ALA A 432 -26.09 -10.95 2.69
N TYR A 433 -24.90 -11.54 2.71
CA TYR A 433 -23.75 -11.08 1.93
C TYR A 433 -24.05 -11.08 0.43
N LEU A 434 -24.55 -12.20 -0.11
CA LEU A 434 -24.91 -12.30 -1.52
C LEU A 434 -25.99 -11.26 -1.90
N ASN A 435 -26.99 -11.04 -1.04
CA ASN A 435 -28.03 -10.05 -1.25
C ASN A 435 -27.53 -8.59 -1.17
N ASP A 436 -26.35 -8.32 -0.62
CA ASP A 436 -25.73 -6.98 -0.57
C ASP A 436 -24.96 -6.62 -1.85
N GLY A 437 -25.30 -7.24 -2.98
CA GLY A 437 -24.74 -6.92 -4.29
C GLY A 437 -23.68 -7.90 -4.81
N HIS A 438 -23.33 -8.93 -4.04
CA HIS A 438 -22.30 -9.90 -4.40
C HIS A 438 -22.83 -11.11 -5.18
N LYS A 439 -24.16 -11.31 -5.20
CA LYS A 439 -24.82 -12.47 -5.82
C LYS A 439 -24.41 -12.74 -7.27
N SER A 440 -24.19 -11.71 -8.08
CA SER A 440 -23.81 -11.88 -9.49
C SER A 440 -22.48 -12.59 -9.69
N ASN A 441 -21.65 -12.66 -8.64
CA ASN A 441 -20.32 -13.25 -8.66
C ASN A 441 -20.33 -14.74 -8.33
N TYR A 442 -21.49 -15.35 -8.06
CA TYR A 442 -21.58 -16.75 -7.62
C TYR A 442 -22.51 -17.61 -8.49
N ASP A 443 -22.21 -18.90 -8.53
CA ASP A 443 -22.98 -20.01 -9.09
C ASP A 443 -23.55 -20.88 -7.94
N PHE A 444 -24.78 -21.33 -8.14
CA PHE A 444 -25.59 -22.06 -7.17
C PHE A 444 -25.88 -23.51 -7.60
N ASP A 445 -25.51 -23.89 -8.83
CA ASP A 445 -25.87 -25.18 -9.44
C ASP A 445 -24.78 -26.25 -9.24
N ASP A 446 -23.55 -25.84 -8.89
CA ASP A 446 -22.40 -26.72 -8.77
C ASP A 446 -22.54 -27.79 -7.69
N THR A 447 -22.27 -29.05 -8.03
CA THR A 447 -22.56 -30.18 -7.13
C THR A 447 -21.59 -30.24 -5.95
N ALA A 448 -22.09 -30.55 -4.75
CA ALA A 448 -21.26 -30.82 -3.57
C ALA A 448 -21.00 -32.32 -3.35
N ARG A 449 -21.11 -33.17 -4.40
CA ARG A 449 -20.95 -34.63 -4.30
C ARG A 449 -19.66 -35.03 -3.58
N LEU A 450 -18.54 -34.36 -3.86
CA LEU A 450 -17.25 -34.65 -3.25
C LEU A 450 -17.16 -34.21 -1.78
N HIS A 451 -18.06 -33.32 -1.33
CA HIS A 451 -18.21 -32.84 0.04
C HIS A 451 -19.29 -33.60 0.82
N ASN A 452 -19.76 -34.76 0.33
CA ASN A 452 -20.75 -35.59 1.01
C ASN A 452 -20.15 -36.96 1.38
N LYS A 453 -18.97 -36.98 2.02
CA LYS A 453 -18.26 -38.21 2.35
C LYS A 453 -18.89 -38.96 3.52
N VAL A 454 -18.94 -40.29 3.41
CA VAL A 454 -19.46 -41.23 4.41
C VAL A 454 -18.54 -42.45 4.43
N THR A 455 -18.43 -43.15 5.57
CA THR A 455 -17.69 -44.42 5.62
C THR A 455 -18.50 -45.57 5.00
N ASP A 456 -17.85 -46.69 4.70
CA ASP A 456 -18.53 -47.88 4.19
C ASP A 456 -19.53 -48.48 5.21
N ASN A 457 -19.35 -48.19 6.50
CA ASN A 457 -20.29 -48.58 7.55
C ASN A 457 -21.43 -47.55 7.75
N GLY A 458 -21.54 -46.52 6.90
CA GLY A 458 -22.58 -45.50 7.00
C GLY A 458 -22.35 -44.48 8.12
N VAL A 459 -21.11 -44.33 8.58
CA VAL A 459 -20.76 -43.30 9.59
C VAL A 459 -20.56 -41.97 8.86
N TYR A 460 -21.26 -40.94 9.32
CA TYR A 460 -21.09 -39.57 8.84
C TYR A 460 -20.03 -38.85 9.69
N PRO A 461 -19.24 -37.93 9.10
CA PRO A 461 -18.33 -37.09 9.87
C PRO A 461 -19.07 -36.35 10.99
N GLY A 462 -18.58 -36.43 12.23
CA GLY A 462 -19.27 -35.88 13.41
C GLY A 462 -20.52 -36.63 13.84
N GLY A 463 -20.82 -37.80 13.24
CA GLY A 463 -21.93 -38.68 13.60
C GLY A 463 -23.33 -38.21 13.16
N LYS A 464 -23.43 -37.06 12.48
CA LYS A 464 -24.70 -36.49 12.05
C LYS A 464 -24.98 -36.83 10.59
N LYS A 465 -26.06 -37.58 10.34
CA LYS A 465 -26.54 -37.87 8.98
C LYS A 465 -27.16 -36.62 8.34
N GLN A 466 -26.45 -36.03 7.39
CA GLN A 466 -26.83 -34.79 6.71
C GLN A 466 -26.22 -34.73 5.30
N VAL A 467 -26.62 -33.73 4.52
CA VAL A 467 -25.94 -33.36 3.29
C VAL A 467 -25.23 -32.02 3.43
N ASN A 468 -24.25 -31.79 2.58
CA ASN A 468 -23.65 -30.49 2.33
C ASN A 468 -24.02 -30.03 0.92
N TYR A 469 -24.10 -28.71 0.70
CA TYR A 469 -24.29 -28.09 -0.61
C TYR A 469 -23.24 -26.99 -0.85
N LYS A 470 -23.02 -26.64 -2.12
CA LYS A 470 -21.92 -25.78 -2.58
C LYS A 470 -22.46 -24.53 -3.27
N ILE A 471 -21.81 -23.40 -2.98
CA ILE A 471 -21.92 -22.12 -3.69
C ILE A 471 -20.50 -21.77 -4.16
N LEU A 472 -20.30 -21.56 -5.46
CA LEU A 472 -18.98 -21.35 -6.06
C LEU A 472 -18.90 -19.95 -6.66
N SER A 473 -17.81 -19.23 -6.48
CA SER A 473 -17.58 -17.98 -7.21
C SER A 473 -17.36 -18.27 -8.69
N LYS A 474 -17.78 -17.35 -9.56
CA LYS A 474 -17.67 -17.50 -11.02
C LYS A 474 -16.25 -17.41 -11.54
N ASP A 475 -15.34 -16.83 -10.77
CA ASP A 475 -13.89 -16.89 -11.02
C ASP A 475 -13.28 -18.26 -10.65
N PHE A 476 -14.09 -19.18 -10.10
CA PHE A 476 -13.75 -20.54 -9.69
C PHE A 476 -12.86 -20.64 -8.45
N HIS A 477 -12.44 -19.52 -7.85
CA HIS A 477 -11.46 -19.51 -6.75
C HIS A 477 -12.08 -19.76 -5.37
N THR A 478 -13.19 -19.12 -5.05
CA THR A 478 -13.85 -19.15 -3.74
C THR A 478 -15.02 -20.13 -3.74
N GLU A 479 -14.99 -21.12 -2.85
CA GLU A 479 -16.13 -22.00 -2.60
C GLU A 479 -16.64 -21.89 -1.17
N PHE A 480 -17.96 -21.81 -1.01
CA PHE A 480 -18.64 -21.98 0.26
C PHE A 480 -19.34 -23.33 0.28
N ILE A 481 -19.01 -24.14 1.28
CA ILE A 481 -19.71 -25.39 1.57
C ILE A 481 -20.55 -25.18 2.82
N ILE A 482 -21.83 -25.50 2.74
CA ILE A 482 -22.80 -25.31 3.83
C ILE A 482 -23.45 -26.65 4.16
N SER A 483 -23.50 -26.99 5.44
CA SER A 483 -24.20 -28.18 5.92
C SER A 483 -25.70 -27.97 5.97
N GLU A 484 -26.46 -29.07 6.01
CA GLU A 484 -27.93 -29.03 6.11
C GLU A 484 -28.46 -28.25 7.35
N ASP A 485 -27.64 -28.04 8.38
CA ASP A 485 -27.99 -27.19 9.53
C ASP A 485 -27.59 -25.72 9.39
N GLY A 486 -27.07 -25.33 8.23
CA GLY A 486 -26.72 -23.96 7.90
C GLY A 486 -25.41 -23.48 8.51
N SER A 487 -24.47 -24.39 8.80
CA SER A 487 -23.09 -24.05 9.22
C SER A 487 -22.14 -24.03 8.02
N PHE A 488 -21.13 -23.17 8.02
CA PHE A 488 -20.00 -23.29 7.11
C PHE A 488 -19.22 -24.58 7.41
N VAL A 489 -18.69 -25.19 6.34
CA VAL A 489 -17.97 -26.46 6.37
C VAL A 489 -16.58 -26.21 5.79
N ASN A 490 -15.59 -25.98 6.66
CA ASN A 490 -14.19 -25.70 6.31
C ASN A 490 -13.24 -26.67 7.01
N GLU A 491 -12.09 -26.99 6.42
CA GLU A 491 -11.10 -27.91 7.00
C GLU A 491 -10.54 -27.43 8.34
N ILE A 492 -10.42 -26.11 8.49
CA ILE A 492 -10.07 -25.42 9.73
C ILE A 492 -11.07 -24.29 9.95
N ASP A 493 -11.36 -23.97 11.21
CA ASP A 493 -12.34 -22.94 11.57
C ASP A 493 -11.84 -22.20 12.82
N PRO A 494 -11.77 -20.86 12.82
CA PRO A 494 -11.33 -20.09 13.99
C PRO A 494 -12.30 -20.19 15.19
N GLU A 495 -13.52 -20.70 15.00
CA GLU A 495 -14.53 -20.84 16.05
C GLU A 495 -14.68 -22.29 16.55
N LYS A 496 -14.04 -23.28 15.89
CA LYS A 496 -14.22 -24.71 16.20
C LYS A 496 -12.92 -25.48 16.01
N ASP A 497 -12.53 -26.24 17.03
CA ASP A 497 -11.43 -27.19 16.90
C ASP A 497 -11.80 -28.34 15.95
N ALA A 498 -10.81 -28.97 15.32
CA ALA A 498 -10.98 -30.13 14.44
C ALA A 498 -11.87 -31.25 15.06
N SER A 499 -11.82 -31.42 16.38
CA SER A 499 -12.63 -32.43 17.07
C SER A 499 -14.14 -32.11 17.09
N GLU A 500 -14.50 -30.84 17.03
CA GLU A 500 -15.87 -30.33 16.98
C GLU A 500 -16.33 -30.07 15.54
N ASN A 501 -15.37 -29.94 14.61
CA ASN A 501 -15.59 -29.60 13.21
C ASN A 501 -15.35 -30.80 12.26
N GLN A 502 -15.64 -32.04 12.67
CA GLN A 502 -15.32 -33.22 11.83
C GLN A 502 -15.96 -33.18 10.43
N ASN A 503 -17.16 -32.61 10.28
CA ASN A 503 -17.74 -32.40 8.94
C ASN A 503 -16.89 -31.45 8.11
N GLY A 504 -16.42 -30.34 8.68
CA GLY A 504 -15.48 -29.43 8.05
C GLY A 504 -14.15 -30.11 7.68
N VAL A 505 -13.53 -30.84 8.60
CA VAL A 505 -12.24 -31.52 8.33
C VAL A 505 -12.33 -32.49 7.13
N VAL A 506 -13.44 -33.23 7.02
CA VAL A 506 -13.61 -34.27 5.99
C VAL A 506 -14.20 -33.72 4.67
N ASN A 507 -15.11 -32.75 4.76
CA ASN A 507 -15.92 -32.25 3.65
C ASN A 507 -15.71 -30.77 3.33
N GLY A 508 -14.68 -30.17 3.91
CA GLY A 508 -14.47 -28.72 3.90
C GLY A 508 -14.30 -28.09 2.52
N ALA A 509 -14.47 -26.78 2.52
CA ALA A 509 -14.20 -25.87 1.42
C ALA A 509 -12.69 -25.58 1.31
N SER A 510 -12.17 -25.64 0.10
CA SER A 510 -10.79 -25.28 -0.22
C SER A 510 -10.72 -24.33 -1.41
N PHE A 511 -10.04 -23.21 -1.25
CA PHE A 511 -9.79 -22.23 -2.30
C PHE A 511 -9.10 -22.89 -3.50
N ASN A 512 -9.53 -22.60 -4.72
CA ASN A 512 -8.94 -23.17 -5.93
C ASN A 512 -7.86 -22.25 -6.51
N TYR A 513 -6.73 -22.81 -6.90
CA TYR A 513 -5.70 -22.08 -7.63
C TYR A 513 -5.89 -22.12 -9.13
N ALA A 514 -6.64 -23.08 -9.68
CA ALA A 514 -6.97 -23.08 -11.10
C ALA A 514 -7.97 -21.98 -11.45
N ASN A 515 -7.94 -21.54 -12.72
CA ASN A 515 -8.97 -20.64 -13.26
C ASN A 515 -10.16 -21.46 -13.76
N ASP A 516 -11.33 -20.82 -13.89
CA ASP A 516 -12.50 -21.44 -14.50
C ASP A 516 -12.18 -22.05 -15.88
N GLY A 517 -12.68 -23.28 -16.10
CA GLY A 517 -12.48 -24.05 -17.32
C GLY A 517 -11.10 -24.71 -17.49
N ASP A 518 -10.13 -24.50 -16.59
CA ASP A 518 -8.83 -25.20 -16.65
C ASP A 518 -8.88 -26.54 -15.90
N GLU A 519 -9.55 -27.54 -16.48
CA GLU A 519 -9.68 -28.87 -15.87
C GLU A 519 -8.32 -29.54 -15.56
N GLU A 520 -7.31 -29.30 -16.39
CA GLU A 520 -5.98 -29.90 -16.20
C GLU A 520 -5.21 -29.20 -15.08
N GLY A 521 -5.28 -27.87 -15.02
CA GLY A 521 -4.77 -27.07 -13.92
C GLY A 521 -5.46 -27.39 -12.59
N HIS A 522 -6.79 -27.52 -12.59
CA HIS A 522 -7.56 -27.87 -11.40
C HIS A 522 -7.14 -29.23 -10.83
N ASN A 523 -6.98 -30.22 -11.71
CA ASN A 523 -6.48 -31.52 -11.27
C ASN A 523 -5.11 -31.41 -10.60
N HIS A 524 -4.21 -30.60 -11.16
CA HIS A 524 -2.83 -30.53 -10.69
C HIS A 524 -2.63 -29.68 -9.41
N TRP A 525 -3.20 -28.47 -9.37
CA TRP A 525 -3.02 -27.55 -8.25
C TRP A 525 -3.98 -27.79 -7.09
N ASP A 526 -5.15 -28.37 -7.37
CA ASP A 526 -6.23 -28.44 -6.38
C ASP A 526 -6.55 -29.88 -5.95
N VAL A 527 -6.54 -30.85 -6.88
CA VAL A 527 -7.02 -32.24 -6.63
C VAL A 527 -5.91 -33.22 -6.26
N GLU A 528 -4.72 -33.10 -6.84
CA GLU A 528 -3.60 -34.04 -6.60
C GLU A 528 -2.82 -33.70 -5.31
N THR A 529 -2.75 -32.42 -4.94
CA THR A 529 -1.97 -31.91 -3.80
C THR A 529 -2.38 -32.47 -2.43
N PRO A 530 -3.67 -32.74 -2.11
CA PRO A 530 -4.06 -33.29 -0.81
C PRO A 530 -3.37 -34.61 -0.50
N SER A 531 -3.20 -35.48 -1.51
CA SER A 531 -2.54 -36.79 -1.35
C SER A 531 -1.07 -36.71 -0.93
N LYS A 532 -0.46 -35.52 -1.00
CA LYS A 532 0.95 -35.28 -0.69
C LYS A 532 1.15 -34.42 0.56
N TYR A 533 0.32 -33.40 0.71
CA TYR A 533 0.62 -32.25 1.57
C TYR A 533 -0.48 -31.92 2.58
N ASP A 534 -1.54 -32.72 2.65
CA ASP A 534 -2.54 -32.57 3.72
C ASP A 534 -1.91 -32.66 5.11
N PRO A 535 -2.41 -31.87 6.07
CA PRO A 535 -1.92 -31.90 7.43
C PRO A 535 -2.31 -33.21 8.14
N GLU A 536 -1.45 -33.68 9.03
CA GLU A 536 -1.60 -34.94 9.76
C GLU A 536 -2.98 -35.08 10.43
N PHE A 537 -3.46 -34.05 11.13
CA PHE A 537 -4.76 -34.08 11.83
C PHE A 537 -5.93 -34.41 10.88
N ARG A 538 -5.88 -33.90 9.65
CA ARG A 538 -6.91 -34.16 8.63
C ARG A 538 -6.80 -35.58 8.12
N THR A 539 -5.58 -36.05 7.86
CA THR A 539 -5.36 -37.43 7.38
C THR A 539 -5.82 -38.47 8.40
N ASP A 540 -5.58 -38.24 9.68
CA ASP A 540 -6.03 -39.11 10.78
C ASP A 540 -7.55 -39.17 10.89
N ILE A 541 -8.22 -38.02 10.82
CA ILE A 541 -9.68 -37.94 10.86
C ILE A 541 -10.30 -38.60 9.62
N ILE A 542 -9.71 -38.43 8.44
CA ILE A 542 -10.20 -39.07 7.20
C ILE A 542 -10.01 -40.59 7.24
N ASP A 543 -8.90 -41.09 7.79
CA ASP A 543 -8.65 -42.53 7.95
C ASP A 543 -9.63 -43.17 8.92
N ASN A 544 -10.05 -42.44 9.96
CA ASN A 544 -11.10 -42.84 10.91
C ASN A 544 -10.85 -44.26 11.48
N GLY A 545 -9.60 -44.54 11.87
CA GLY A 545 -9.19 -45.82 12.42
C GLY A 545 -9.31 -46.98 11.41
N GLY A 546 -9.13 -46.69 10.12
CA GLY A 546 -9.26 -47.63 9.00
C GLY A 546 -10.66 -47.70 8.37
N ASP A 547 -11.69 -47.11 8.97
CA ASP A 547 -13.02 -46.97 8.36
C ASP A 547 -13.12 -45.66 7.56
N LYS A 548 -12.33 -45.58 6.50
CA LYS A 548 -12.05 -44.36 5.76
C LYS A 548 -13.30 -43.71 5.18
N PHE A 549 -13.39 -42.39 5.30
CA PHE A 549 -14.43 -41.61 4.62
C PHE A 549 -14.20 -41.58 3.10
N ARG A 550 -15.26 -41.84 2.32
CA ARG A 550 -15.23 -41.72 0.85
C ARG A 550 -16.40 -40.92 0.32
N SER A 551 -16.18 -40.23 -0.78
CA SER A 551 -17.27 -39.58 -1.52
C SER A 551 -18.13 -40.62 -2.24
N PRO A 552 -19.44 -40.39 -2.40
CA PRO A 552 -20.27 -41.22 -3.27
C PRO A 552 -19.80 -41.07 -4.72
N ASP A 553 -19.82 -42.17 -5.47
CA ASP A 553 -19.76 -42.08 -6.93
C ASP A 553 -21.08 -41.50 -7.48
N MET A 554 -21.15 -41.27 -8.79
CA MET A 554 -22.34 -40.66 -9.39
C MET A 554 -23.59 -41.54 -9.29
N GLU A 555 -23.45 -42.86 -9.20
CA GLU A 555 -24.55 -43.82 -9.10
C GLU A 555 -25.08 -43.84 -7.66
N ASP A 556 -24.19 -44.02 -6.68
CA ASP A 556 -24.48 -43.93 -5.24
C ASP A 556 -25.17 -42.60 -4.89
N TYR A 557 -24.66 -41.49 -5.45
CA TYR A 557 -25.13 -40.13 -5.18
C TYR A 557 -26.59 -39.90 -5.62
N LYS A 558 -27.02 -40.56 -6.69
CA LYS A 558 -28.37 -40.45 -7.27
C LYS A 558 -29.31 -41.59 -6.87
N ASP A 559 -28.82 -42.63 -6.20
CA ASP A 559 -29.65 -43.76 -5.78
C ASP A 559 -30.35 -43.49 -4.43
N SER A 560 -31.64 -43.18 -4.50
CA SER A 560 -32.50 -43.03 -3.32
C SER A 560 -32.59 -44.28 -2.43
N LYS A 561 -32.26 -45.46 -2.97
CA LYS A 561 -32.30 -46.73 -2.22
C LYS A 561 -30.96 -47.12 -1.62
N ASN A 562 -29.90 -46.37 -1.88
CA ASN A 562 -28.57 -46.63 -1.35
C ASN A 562 -28.61 -46.67 0.19
N GLU A 563 -28.06 -47.71 0.80
CA GLU A 563 -28.15 -47.91 2.26
C GLU A 563 -27.21 -46.98 3.04
N ILE A 564 -26.12 -46.54 2.40
CA ILE A 564 -25.09 -45.67 2.98
C ILE A 564 -25.48 -44.21 2.74
N PHE A 565 -25.58 -43.82 1.47
CA PHE A 565 -25.75 -42.43 1.04
C PHE A 565 -27.22 -41.97 0.96
N GLY A 566 -28.17 -42.90 0.83
CA GLY A 566 -29.59 -42.58 0.72
C GLY A 566 -30.24 -42.20 2.06
N PHE A 567 -31.29 -41.38 2.00
CA PHE A 567 -32.06 -40.93 3.17
C PHE A 567 -33.44 -41.60 3.18
N LYS A 568 -33.70 -42.40 4.22
CA LYS A 568 -35.00 -43.06 4.43
C LYS A 568 -35.85 -42.26 5.41
N LYS A 569 -37.06 -41.83 5.01
CA LYS A 569 -38.06 -41.22 5.90
C LYS A 569 -39.42 -41.90 5.69
N GLY A 570 -39.66 -42.99 6.42
CA GLY A 570 -40.89 -43.77 6.26
C GLY A 570 -40.92 -44.52 4.92
N ASN A 571 -41.92 -44.25 4.08
CA ASN A 571 -42.02 -44.82 2.73
C ASN A 571 -41.31 -43.97 1.67
N ASP A 572 -40.87 -42.76 2.02
CA ASP A 572 -40.22 -41.84 1.11
C ASP A 572 -38.70 -41.99 1.23
N ASN A 573 -38.08 -42.36 0.11
CA ASN A 573 -36.64 -42.47 -0.04
C ASN A 573 -36.15 -41.28 -0.86
N GLN A 574 -35.08 -40.64 -0.41
CA GLN A 574 -34.45 -39.52 -1.10
C GLN A 574 -32.97 -39.83 -1.33
N SER A 575 -32.47 -39.56 -2.54
CA SER A 575 -31.03 -39.66 -2.80
C SER A 575 -30.27 -38.51 -2.14
N THR A 576 -28.94 -38.63 -2.03
CA THR A 576 -28.11 -37.49 -1.58
C THR A 576 -28.27 -36.31 -2.53
N TYR A 577 -28.32 -36.57 -3.84
CA TYR A 577 -28.55 -35.55 -4.87
C TYR A 577 -29.86 -34.78 -4.68
N ASP A 578 -30.98 -35.51 -4.53
CA ASP A 578 -32.29 -34.86 -4.37
C ASP A 578 -32.37 -34.04 -3.08
N ARG A 579 -31.62 -34.44 -2.04
CA ARG A 579 -31.57 -33.74 -0.76
C ARG A 579 -30.67 -32.51 -0.82
N GLU A 580 -29.51 -32.61 -1.48
CA GLU A 580 -28.64 -31.46 -1.78
C GLU A 580 -29.40 -30.41 -2.60
N GLN A 581 -30.09 -30.83 -3.67
CA GLN A 581 -30.85 -29.93 -4.53
C GLN A 581 -31.95 -29.21 -3.73
N ALA A 582 -32.66 -29.92 -2.85
CA ALA A 582 -33.65 -29.29 -1.99
C ALA A 582 -33.05 -28.23 -1.04
N GLN A 583 -31.82 -28.44 -0.54
CA GLN A 583 -31.14 -27.40 0.26
C GLN A 583 -30.75 -26.19 -0.59
N LYS A 584 -30.23 -26.42 -1.81
CA LYS A 584 -29.90 -25.34 -2.75
C LYS A 584 -31.12 -24.53 -3.14
N ASP A 585 -32.23 -25.18 -3.46
CA ASP A 585 -33.47 -24.49 -3.83
C ASP A 585 -33.96 -23.62 -2.66
N ASN A 586 -33.92 -24.13 -1.42
CA ASN A 586 -34.23 -23.33 -0.22
C ASN A 586 -33.26 -22.14 -0.06
N PHE A 587 -31.98 -22.31 -0.39
CA PHE A 587 -31.00 -21.23 -0.34
C PHE A 587 -31.23 -20.18 -1.43
N LYS A 588 -31.51 -20.61 -2.67
CA LYS A 588 -31.88 -19.74 -3.80
C LYS A 588 -33.08 -18.87 -3.47
N GLU A 589 -34.10 -19.43 -2.82
CA GLU A 589 -35.24 -18.66 -2.31
C GLU A 589 -34.81 -17.54 -1.33
N LYS A 590 -33.83 -17.78 -0.45
CA LYS A 590 -33.31 -16.75 0.49
C LYS A 590 -32.57 -15.61 -0.21
N VAL A 591 -31.96 -15.88 -1.36
CA VAL A 591 -31.22 -14.89 -2.16
C VAL A 591 -32.00 -14.34 -3.35
N GLY A 592 -33.29 -14.68 -3.46
CA GLY A 592 -34.17 -14.24 -4.54
C GLY A 592 -33.67 -14.65 -5.92
N GLU A 593 -33.12 -15.86 -6.05
CA GLU A 593 -32.94 -16.55 -7.34
C GLU A 593 -34.17 -17.41 -7.62
N GLU A 594 -34.70 -17.34 -8.86
CA GLU A 594 -35.87 -18.11 -9.31
C GLU A 594 -35.50 -19.49 -9.89
#